data_AF-A0A1Y3CJ21-F1
#
_entry.id   AF-A0A1Y3CJ21-F1
#
_cell.length_a   1.000
_cell.length_b   1.000
_cell.length_c   1.000
_cell.angle_alpha   90.00
_cell.angle_beta   90.00
_cell.angle_gamma   90.00
#
_symmetry.space_group_name_H-M   'P 1'
#
loop_
_entity.id
_entity.type
_entity.pdbx_description
1 polymer ?
#
loop_
_entity_poly.entity_id
_entity_poly.type
_entity_poly.pdbx_seq_one_letter_code
_entity_poly.pdbx_strand_id
1 'polypeptide(L)' 'MKQESLLITTAEAAKLLGFQPQTLRKWAIYENGPVVPKRHGRLLRWNRNEILKFAGEIK' A
#
# COMPACT_ATOMS: atom_id res chain seq x y z
N MET A 1 16.68 11.64 -8.59
CA MET A 1 15.99 10.37 -8.90
C MET A 1 15.41 9.83 -7.60
N LYS A 2 14.09 9.63 -7.50
CA LYS A 2 13.50 8.98 -6.32
C LYS A 2 13.85 7.50 -6.37
N GLN A 3 14.58 7.01 -5.37
CA GLN A 3 14.84 5.59 -5.21
C GLN A 3 13.50 4.88 -4.98
N GLU A 4 13.14 3.91 -5.82
CA GLU A 4 11.90 3.15 -5.64
C GLU A 4 12.04 2.25 -4.41
N SER A 5 11.46 2.68 -3.29
CA SER A 5 11.44 1.90 -2.06
C SER A 5 10.40 0.77 -2.17
N LEU A 6 10.79 -0.44 -1.81
CA LEU A 6 9.89 -1.61 -1.73
C LEU A 6 8.71 -1.36 -0.76
N LEU A 7 8.93 -0.54 0.26
CA LEU A 7 7.91 -0.16 1.24
C LEU A 7 7.49 1.29 1.00
N ILE A 8 6.22 1.50 0.64
CA ILE A 8 5.65 2.80 0.33
C ILE A 8 4.66 3.26 1.41
N THR A 9 4.37 4.55 1.42
CA THR A 9 3.37 5.15 2.31
C THR A 9 1.94 4.83 1.87
N THR A 10 0.97 5.05 2.75
CA THR A 10 -0.46 4.87 2.41
C THR A 10 -0.92 5.79 1.29
N ALA A 11 -0.39 7.02 1.21
CA ALA A 11 -0.73 7.96 0.15
C ALA A 11 -0.23 7.49 -1.22
N GLU A 12 1.00 6.97 -1.27
CA GLU A 12 1.59 6.41 -2.49
C GLU A 12 0.86 5.15 -2.93
N ALA A 13 0.58 4.22 -2.01
CA ALA A 13 -0.18 3.02 -2.31
C ALA A 13 -1.59 3.33 -2.82
N ALA A 14 -2.27 4.30 -2.22
CA ALA A 14 -3.59 4.75 -2.67
C ALA A 14 -3.53 5.32 -4.09
N LYS A 15 -2.51 6.13 -4.40
CA LYS A 15 -2.29 6.69 -5.73
C LYS A 15 -2.07 5.59 -6.79
N LEU A 16 -1.26 4.58 -6.48
CA LEU A 16 -1.02 3.45 -7.38
C LEU A 16 -2.28 2.63 -7.64
N LEU A 17 -3.14 2.46 -6.63
CA LEU A 17 -4.40 1.72 -6.77
C LEU A 17 -5.56 2.55 -7.35
N GLY A 18 -5.39 3.86 -7.55
CA GLY A 18 -6.50 4.75 -7.90
C GLY A 18 -7.55 4.90 -6.80
N PHE A 19 -7.21 4.57 -5.55
CA PHE A 19 -8.10 4.71 -4.40
C PHE A 19 -7.78 5.96 -3.58
N GLN A 20 -8.70 6.28 -2.68
CA GLN A 20 -8.46 7.30 -1.68
C GLN A 20 -7.73 6.72 -0.45
N PRO A 21 -6.83 7.48 0.21
CA PRO A 21 -6.06 6.98 1.35
C PRO A 21 -6.91 6.44 2.52
N GLN A 22 -8.12 6.97 2.73
CA GLN A 22 -9.03 6.47 3.76
C GLN A 22 -9.46 5.02 3.53
N THR A 23 -9.55 4.56 2.28
CA THR A 23 -9.90 3.17 1.96
C THR A 23 -8.80 2.25 2.47
N LEU A 24 -7.54 2.57 2.18
CA LEU A 24 -6.39 1.80 2.65
C LEU A 24 -6.25 1.86 4.18
N ARG A 25 -6.57 2.99 4.82
CA ARG A 25 -6.60 3.08 6.29
C ARG A 25 -7.69 2.18 6.89
N LYS A 26 -8.87 2.07 6.26
CA LYS A 26 -9.90 1.12 6.68
C LYS A 26 -9.43 -0.32 6.55
N TRP A 27 -8.78 -0.68 5.44
CA TRP A 27 -8.17 -2.01 5.29
C TRP A 27 -7.13 -2.29 6.38
N ALA A 28 -6.32 -1.29 6.74
CA ALA A 28 -5.34 -1.40 7.82
C ALA A 28 -5.97 -1.59 9.21
N ILE A 29 -7.09 -0.91 9.49
CA ILE A 29 -7.76 -0.95 10.79
C ILE A 29 -8.54 -2.25 10.97
N TYR A 30 -9.29 -2.64 9.95
CA TYR A 30 -10.14 -3.83 10.00
C TYR A 30 -9.41 -5.10 9.57
N GLU A 31 -8.13 -4.98 9.21
CA GLU A 31 -7.30 -6.07 8.66
C GLU A 31 -7.99 -6.84 7.53
N ASN A 32 -8.85 -6.12 6.79
CA ASN A 32 -9.74 -6.66 5.77
C ASN A 32 -9.51 -5.88 4.49
N GLY A 33 -8.69 -6.46 3.60
CA GLY A 33 -8.33 -5.90 2.32
C GLY A 33 -7.47 -6.87 1.50
N PRO A 34 -7.42 -6.70 0.18
CA PRO A 34 -6.64 -7.56 -0.72
C PRO A 34 -5.12 -7.43 -0.50
N VAL A 35 -4.69 -6.32 0.09
CA VAL A 35 -3.31 -6.07 0.47
C VAL A 35 -3.30 -5.57 1.91
N VAL A 36 -2.34 -6.04 2.71
CA VAL A 36 -2.21 -5.69 4.13
C VAL A 36 -0.96 -4.85 4.38
N PRO A 37 -1.02 -3.80 5.22
CA PRO A 37 0.15 -3.02 5.55
C PRO A 37 1.07 -3.77 6.52
N LYS A 38 2.37 -3.55 6.39
CA LYS A 38 3.39 -3.96 7.36
C LYS A 38 3.62 -2.82 8.35
N ARG A 39 3.62 -3.14 9.64
CA ARG A 39 4.02 -2.21 10.69
C ARG A 39 5.54 -2.03 10.64
N HIS A 40 5.99 -0.79 10.48
CA HIS A 40 7.39 -0.42 10.51
C HIS A 40 7.59 0.60 11.63
N GLY A 41 7.84 0.10 12.83
CA GLY A 41 7.82 0.91 14.05
C GLY A 41 6.45 1.56 14.27
N ARG A 42 6.42 2.90 14.33
CA ARG A 42 5.20 3.71 14.51
C ARG A 42 4.45 3.97 13.20
N LEU A 43 4.98 3.55 12.06
CA LEU A 43 4.44 3.88 10.75
C LEU A 43 3.84 2.65 10.06
N LEU A 44 2.79 2.89 9.27
CA LEU A 44 2.25 1.92 8.34
C LEU A 44 2.97 2.02 7.00
N ARG A 45 3.37 0.88 6.47
CA ARG A 45 4.04 0.74 5.18
C ARG A 45 3.39 -0.33 4.34
N TRP A 46 3.35 -0.13 3.03
CA TRP A 46 2.72 -1.04 2.09
C TRP A 46 3.80 -1.62 1.18
N ASN A 47 3.72 -2.91 0.89
CA ASN A 47 4.64 -3.53 -0.06
C ASN A 47 4.24 -3.11 -1.47
N ARG A 48 5.12 -2.38 -2.16
CA ARG A 48 4.87 -1.86 -3.51
C ARG A 48 4.59 -3.00 -4.50
N ASN A 49 5.30 -4.11 -4.39
CA ASN A 49 5.14 -5.22 -5.33
C ASN A 49 3.78 -5.91 -5.18
N GLU A 50 3.29 -6.07 -3.95
CA GLU A 50 1.95 -6.63 -3.71
C GLU A 50 0.86 -5.67 -4.20
N ILE A 51 1.06 -4.35 -3.99
CA ILE A 51 0.16 -3.32 -4.49
C ILE A 51 0.09 -3.35 -6.03
N LEU A 52 1.23 -3.39 -6.71
CA LEU A 52 1.29 -3.44 -8.18
C LEU A 52 0.76 -4.76 -8.75
N LYS A 53 1.02 -5.88 -8.05
CA LYS A 53 0.45 -7.17 -8.41
C LYS A 53 -1.08 -7.15 -8.30
N PHE A 54 -1.61 -6.56 -7.23
CA PHE A 54 -3.07 -6.40 -7.06
C PHE A 54 -3.66 -5.42 -8.08
N ALA A 55 -2.95 -4.35 -8.43
CA ALA A 55 -3.33 -3.43 -9.50
C ALA A 55 -3.33 -4.08 -10.90
N GLY A 56 -2.75 -5.28 -11.04
CA GLY A 56 -2.58 -5.96 -12.32
C GLY A 56 -1.43 -5.42 -13.17
N GLU A 57 -0.56 -4.58 -12.62
CA GLU A 57 0.60 -4.02 -13.33
C GLU A 57 1.77 -5.02 -13.41
N ILE A 58 1.81 -6.01 -12.51
CA ILE A 58 2.86 -7.05 -12.48
C ILE A 58 2.18 -8.42 -12.32
N LYS A 59 2.62 -9.41 -13.11
CA LYS A 59 2.06 -10.77 -13.14
C LYS A 59 2.77 -11.71 -12.17
#